data_AF-A0A9P7F7L2-F1
#
_entry.id   AF-A0A9P7F7L2-F1
#
_cell.length_a   1.000
_cell.length_b   1.000
_cell.length_c   1.000
_cell.angle_alpha   90.00
_cell.angle_beta   90.00
_cell.angle_gamma   90.00
#
_symmetry.space_group_name_H-M   'P 1'
#
loop_
_entity.id
_entity.type
_entity.pdbx_description
1 polymer ?
#
loop_
_entity_poly.entity_id
_entity_poly.type
_entity_poly.pdbx_seq_one_letter_code
_entity_poly.pdbx_strand_id
1 'polypeptide(L)'
;MSKTLWSAVLMSLVAGRSWIFDDESNALKYIYGLGPEMFDVPNSHLTDKQCQSLGAMIDALSHKGSGKECYEILEGKEVGGWAAGRNTLDKWFKKQKVSGLIGEWIDRVWTMLDVSPMQLIHEGLEEGEEFPNILDAKRAKEDVILVILGDHALEKNARGDFHDATATIIHHAWERHRKRFKHAERSLPKKKLDAAVAVKAIEDAEVVTTRMMREVTKHVKALQQAMTWFPKQKDHITEYEKFLKEVIITAVVTERKVPKEKVAVESEDTPSRKRGAARAQKVRIASLAAAGDVEEIWALYLQLFETELGQLEVPHVEDDEDPSGWEDWENSSEDLGVDGWREMDNGTLNHLLQFPGGKPMLFTEFRSKSGLCAWEDMSKKFVKENNDMEQLSLLWHQCVGVAAIVDKIWLSNETEGDIPGILITDEVGVGKTVKVQQFRWVSGPGSRLREEEI
;
A
#
# COMPACT_ATOMS: atom_id res chain seq x y z
N MET A 1 19.54 7.76 4.67
CA MET A 1 20.03 6.59 3.90
C MET A 1 21.51 6.82 3.54
N SER A 2 22.31 5.80 3.20
CA SER A 2 23.73 6.01 2.87
C SER A 2 23.90 6.54 1.44
N LYS A 3 24.91 7.38 1.20
CA LYS A 3 25.30 7.81 -0.17
C LYS A 3 25.64 6.62 -1.07
N THR A 4 26.13 5.54 -0.47
CA THR A 4 26.48 4.28 -1.14
C THR A 4 25.27 3.59 -1.76
N LEU A 5 24.08 3.64 -1.13
CA LEU A 5 22.86 3.09 -1.75
C LEU A 5 22.44 3.88 -2.98
N TRP A 6 22.49 5.22 -2.93
CA TRP A 6 22.17 6.05 -4.10
C TRP A 6 23.15 5.81 -5.24
N SER A 7 24.43 5.63 -4.91
CA SER A 7 25.47 5.30 -5.88
C SER A 7 25.20 3.95 -6.53
N ALA A 8 24.83 2.93 -5.75
CA ALA A 8 24.49 1.61 -6.28
C ALA A 8 23.26 1.65 -7.19
N VAL A 9 22.19 2.34 -6.78
CA VAL A 9 20.99 2.49 -7.61
C VAL A 9 21.32 3.20 -8.92
N LEU A 10 22.09 4.30 -8.88
CA LEU A 10 22.47 4.98 -10.12
C LEU A 10 23.39 4.09 -10.99
N MET A 11 24.30 3.33 -10.40
CA MET A 11 25.12 2.37 -11.14
C MET A 11 24.26 1.32 -11.85
N SER A 12 23.24 0.78 -11.18
CA SER A 12 22.27 -0.13 -11.81
C SER A 12 21.54 0.53 -12.98
N LEU A 13 21.09 1.77 -12.81
CA LEU A 13 20.37 2.53 -13.85
C LEU A 13 21.29 2.85 -15.05
N VAL A 14 22.54 3.27 -14.81
CA VAL A 14 23.50 3.61 -15.87
C VAL A 14 23.96 2.35 -16.61
N ALA A 15 24.27 1.26 -15.90
CA ALA A 15 24.58 -0.03 -16.51
C ALA A 15 23.37 -0.61 -17.27
N GLY A 16 22.16 -0.24 -16.83
CA GLY A 16 20.88 -0.62 -17.40
C GLY A 16 20.39 0.24 -18.56
N ARG A 17 20.99 1.42 -18.79
CA ARG A 17 20.38 2.52 -19.55
C ARG A 17 19.82 2.16 -20.94
N SER A 18 20.39 1.15 -21.60
CA SER A 18 20.02 0.77 -22.97
C SER A 18 18.92 -0.29 -23.06
N TRP A 19 18.42 -0.79 -21.93
CA TRP A 19 17.46 -1.90 -21.89
C TRP A 19 16.48 -1.80 -20.72
N ILE A 20 16.85 -1.10 -19.65
CA ILE A 20 16.04 -1.03 -18.43
C ILE A 20 14.73 -0.27 -18.66
N PHE A 21 14.66 0.62 -19.66
CA PHE A 21 13.44 1.33 -20.06
C PHE A 21 12.56 0.60 -21.07
N ASP A 22 13.01 -0.56 -21.57
CA ASP A 22 12.19 -1.45 -22.40
C ASP A 22 11.33 -2.39 -21.51
N ASP A 23 11.36 -2.16 -20.20
CA ASP A 23 10.68 -2.97 -19.19
C ASP A 23 9.14 -2.88 -19.29
N GLU A 24 8.52 -3.98 -19.74
CA GLU A 24 7.07 -4.14 -19.78
C GLU A 24 6.41 -4.03 -18.39
N SER A 25 7.16 -4.29 -17.31
CA SER A 25 6.62 -4.28 -15.95
C SER A 25 6.35 -2.87 -15.41
N ASN A 26 6.81 -1.82 -16.10
CA ASN A 26 6.72 -0.41 -15.67
C ASN A 26 7.33 -0.15 -14.27
N ALA A 27 8.17 -1.05 -13.75
CA ALA A 27 8.76 -0.92 -12.43
C ALA A 27 9.53 0.38 -12.29
N LEU A 28 10.24 0.78 -13.36
CA LEU A 28 11.00 2.02 -13.36
C LEU A 28 10.16 3.29 -13.27
N LYS A 29 9.05 3.32 -14.01
CA LYS A 29 8.12 4.46 -13.97
C LYS A 29 7.52 4.60 -12.58
N TYR A 30 7.18 3.48 -11.94
CA TYR A 30 6.56 3.48 -10.62
C TYR A 30 7.55 3.80 -9.48
N ILE A 31 8.71 3.13 -9.45
CA ILE A 31 9.68 3.25 -8.34
C ILE A 31 10.48 4.54 -8.42
N TYR A 32 10.83 4.95 -9.64
CA TYR A 32 11.74 6.05 -9.85
C TYR A 32 11.06 7.30 -10.43
N GLY A 33 9.83 7.17 -10.96
CA GLY A 33 9.18 8.27 -11.66
C GLY A 33 9.86 8.58 -13.00
N LEU A 34 10.47 7.58 -13.64
CA LEU A 34 11.34 7.78 -14.81
C LEU A 34 10.78 7.12 -16.05
N GLY A 35 10.76 7.89 -17.15
CA GLY A 35 10.53 7.40 -18.50
C GLY A 35 11.84 7.15 -19.26
N PRO A 36 11.76 6.66 -20.51
CA PRO A 36 12.93 6.42 -21.37
C PRO A 36 13.85 7.63 -21.55
N GLU A 37 13.29 8.84 -21.45
CA GLU A 37 13.98 10.13 -21.65
C GLU A 37 14.51 10.74 -20.33
N MET A 38 14.70 9.90 -19.31
CA MET A 38 15.06 10.17 -17.91
C MET A 38 16.05 11.33 -17.65
N PHE A 39 16.96 11.60 -18.59
CA PHE A 39 17.98 12.65 -18.47
C PHE A 39 17.98 13.66 -19.61
N ASP A 40 17.19 13.40 -20.65
CA ASP A 40 17.18 14.17 -21.88
C ASP A 40 16.04 15.19 -21.90
N VAL A 41 14.95 14.91 -21.18
CA VAL A 41 13.78 15.78 -21.11
C VAL A 41 13.54 16.29 -19.68
N PRO A 42 13.26 17.59 -19.50
CA PRO A 42 12.85 18.13 -18.21
C PRO A 42 11.63 17.37 -17.69
N ASN A 43 11.69 16.91 -16.45
CA ASN A 43 10.55 16.30 -15.78
C ASN A 43 10.07 17.18 -14.62
N SER A 44 8.89 16.91 -14.09
CA SER A 44 8.28 17.65 -12.97
C SER A 44 9.15 17.67 -11.69
N HIS A 45 10.26 16.95 -11.68
CA HIS A 45 11.16 16.79 -10.54
C HIS A 45 12.55 17.41 -10.74
N LEU A 46 12.95 17.70 -11.98
CA LEU A 46 14.27 18.20 -12.35
C LEU A 46 14.18 19.38 -13.31
N THR A 47 14.86 20.48 -12.99
CA THR A 47 15.05 21.62 -13.90
C THR A 47 16.02 21.29 -15.04
N ASP A 48 16.00 22.05 -16.14
CA ASP A 48 16.92 21.85 -17.27
C ASP A 48 18.39 21.83 -16.86
N LYS A 49 18.79 22.73 -15.94
CA LYS A 49 20.17 22.79 -15.41
C LYS A 49 20.54 21.55 -14.61
N GLN A 50 19.55 20.99 -13.91
CA GLN A 50 19.70 19.77 -13.13
C GLN A 50 19.81 18.56 -14.06
N CYS A 51 18.98 18.47 -15.10
CA CYS A 51 19.10 17.44 -16.14
C CYS A 51 20.48 17.51 -16.82
N GLN A 52 20.94 18.69 -17.23
CA GLN A 52 22.29 18.87 -17.82
C GLN A 52 23.41 18.42 -16.87
N SER A 53 23.30 18.76 -15.58
CA SER A 53 24.30 18.37 -14.58
C SER A 53 24.34 16.86 -14.32
N LEU A 54 23.18 16.19 -14.37
CA LEU A 54 23.06 14.75 -14.26
C LEU A 54 23.54 14.05 -15.54
N GLY A 55 23.13 14.53 -16.72
CA GLY A 55 23.56 14.01 -18.02
C GLY A 55 25.08 14.03 -18.16
N ALA A 56 25.72 15.17 -17.87
CA ALA A 56 27.19 15.26 -17.89
C ALA A 56 27.89 14.28 -16.95
N MET A 57 27.29 14.02 -15.77
CA MET A 57 27.80 13.04 -14.82
C MET A 57 27.63 11.61 -15.36
N ILE A 58 26.48 11.29 -15.95
CA ILE A 58 26.18 9.97 -16.53
C ILE A 58 27.05 9.68 -17.75
N ASP A 59 27.24 10.66 -18.61
CA ASP A 59 28.18 10.57 -19.72
C ASP A 59 29.58 10.25 -19.21
N ALA A 60 30.05 10.97 -18.19
CA ALA A 60 31.35 10.68 -17.58
C ALA A 60 31.42 9.25 -17.03
N LEU A 61 30.38 8.75 -16.35
CA LEU A 61 30.31 7.37 -15.87
C LEU A 61 30.38 6.35 -17.02
N SER A 62 29.74 6.63 -18.16
CA SER A 62 29.73 5.72 -19.30
C SER A 62 31.07 5.60 -20.03
N HIS A 63 31.98 6.57 -19.85
CA HIS A 63 33.33 6.56 -20.43
C HIS A 63 34.39 5.97 -19.50
N LYS A 64 34.05 5.68 -18.23
CA LYS A 64 34.98 5.08 -17.27
C LYS A 64 34.95 3.56 -17.39
N GLY A 65 36.13 2.94 -17.34
CA GLY A 65 36.31 1.52 -17.61
C GLY A 65 36.13 0.60 -16.40
N SER A 66 36.05 1.15 -15.19
CA SER A 66 35.90 0.35 -13.97
C SER A 66 34.80 0.88 -13.05
N GLY A 67 33.96 -0.02 -12.50
CA GLY A 67 32.92 0.36 -11.53
C GLY A 67 33.48 1.09 -10.31
N LYS A 68 34.71 0.80 -9.89
CA LYS A 68 35.38 1.49 -8.78
C LYS A 68 35.51 3.00 -9.02
N GLU A 69 35.95 3.41 -10.21
CA GLU A 69 36.05 4.82 -10.58
C GLU A 69 34.67 5.49 -10.60
N CYS A 70 33.67 4.78 -11.08
CA CYS A 70 32.28 5.25 -11.06
C CYS A 70 31.77 5.50 -9.63
N TYR A 71 32.05 4.60 -8.68
CA TYR A 71 31.73 4.82 -7.27
C TYR A 71 32.51 6.01 -6.67
N GLU A 72 33.78 6.20 -7.02
CA GLU A 72 34.58 7.35 -6.54
C GLU A 72 34.02 8.69 -7.02
N ILE A 73 33.49 8.75 -8.25
CA ILE A 73 32.75 9.91 -8.78
C ILE A 73 31.48 10.14 -7.95
N LEU A 74 30.67 9.09 -7.75
CA LEU A 74 29.36 9.22 -7.11
C LEU A 74 29.44 9.53 -5.61
N GLU A 75 30.45 8.99 -4.93
CA GLU A 75 30.69 9.27 -3.52
C GLU A 75 31.41 10.61 -3.29
N GLY A 76 31.87 11.26 -4.36
CA GLY A 76 32.59 12.53 -4.30
C GLY A 76 34.00 12.44 -3.75
N LYS A 77 34.63 11.28 -3.92
CA LYS A 77 36.04 11.04 -3.60
C LYS A 77 36.96 11.56 -4.70
N GLU A 78 36.50 11.56 -5.96
CA GLU A 78 37.24 12.19 -7.06
C GLU A 78 37.10 13.72 -7.00
N VAL A 79 38.25 14.41 -7.13
CA VAL A 79 38.34 15.88 -7.18
C VAL A 79 37.88 16.33 -8.57
N GLY A 80 36.58 16.28 -8.81
CA GLY A 80 35.95 16.65 -10.08
C GLY A 80 34.75 17.57 -9.88
N GLY A 81 34.42 18.37 -10.90
CA GLY A 81 33.32 19.34 -10.94
C GLY A 81 31.90 18.75 -10.85
N TRP A 82 31.76 17.51 -10.37
CA TRP A 82 30.53 16.73 -10.33
C TRP A 82 29.64 17.01 -9.11
N ALA A 83 30.02 17.98 -8.27
CA ALA A 83 29.24 18.33 -7.08
C ALA A 83 27.80 18.75 -7.43
N ALA A 84 27.60 19.44 -8.55
CA ALA A 84 26.28 19.83 -9.03
C ALA A 84 25.41 18.62 -9.41
N GLY A 85 25.96 17.65 -10.14
CA GLY A 85 25.27 16.41 -10.49
C GLY A 85 24.89 15.58 -9.26
N ARG A 86 25.82 15.40 -8.31
CA ARG A 86 25.55 14.68 -7.05
C ARG A 86 24.49 15.35 -6.19
N ASN A 87 24.54 16.68 -6.05
CA ASN A 87 23.52 17.42 -5.30
C ASN A 87 22.15 17.33 -5.97
N THR A 88 22.12 17.28 -7.29
CA THR A 88 20.88 17.08 -8.06
C THR A 88 20.32 15.68 -7.82
N LEU A 89 21.18 14.65 -7.88
CA LEU A 89 20.82 13.28 -7.58
C LEU A 89 20.23 13.14 -6.17
N ASP A 90 20.91 13.70 -5.16
CA ASP A 90 20.44 13.73 -3.77
C ASP A 90 19.04 14.36 -3.65
N LYS A 91 18.84 15.53 -4.27
CA LYS A 91 17.53 16.19 -4.29
C LYS A 91 16.45 15.33 -4.93
N TRP A 92 16.76 14.69 -6.05
CA TRP A 92 15.82 13.82 -6.74
C TRP A 92 15.45 12.60 -5.89
N PHE A 93 16.43 11.87 -5.34
CA PHE A 93 16.18 10.73 -4.45
C PHE A 93 15.30 11.08 -3.24
N LYS A 94 15.50 12.28 -2.68
CA LYS A 94 14.68 12.81 -1.58
C LYS A 94 13.27 13.16 -2.04
N LYS A 95 13.14 13.95 -3.11
CA LYS A 95 11.84 14.43 -3.63
C LYS A 95 10.95 13.26 -4.06
N GLN A 96 11.53 12.26 -4.72
CA GLN A 96 10.81 11.08 -5.21
C GLN A 96 10.63 9.98 -4.18
N LYS A 97 11.16 10.14 -2.96
CA LYS A 97 11.13 9.10 -1.92
C LYS A 97 11.64 7.72 -2.42
N VAL A 98 12.50 7.68 -3.45
CA VAL A 98 13.01 6.46 -4.10
C VAL A 98 13.56 5.47 -3.07
N SER A 99 14.26 6.01 -2.09
CA SER A 99 14.80 5.29 -0.94
C SER A 99 13.74 4.51 -0.15
N GLY A 100 12.58 5.13 0.10
CA GLY A 100 11.43 4.51 0.77
C GLY A 100 10.81 3.44 -0.12
N LEU A 101 10.51 3.79 -1.38
CA LEU A 101 9.88 2.89 -2.36
C LEU A 101 10.70 1.62 -2.59
N ILE A 102 12.01 1.73 -2.88
CA ILE A 102 12.89 0.57 -3.00
C ILE A 102 12.81 -0.30 -1.74
N GLY A 103 12.82 0.34 -0.57
CA GLY A 103 12.72 -0.37 0.70
C GLY A 103 11.41 -1.14 0.86
N GLU A 104 10.29 -0.56 0.46
CA GLU A 104 8.96 -1.19 0.51
C GLU A 104 8.84 -2.36 -0.46
N TRP A 105 9.32 -2.19 -1.69
CA TRP A 105 9.32 -3.24 -2.69
C TRP A 105 10.21 -4.43 -2.29
N ILE A 106 11.41 -4.18 -1.74
CA ILE A 106 12.25 -5.23 -1.19
C ILE A 106 11.56 -5.94 -0.03
N ASP A 107 10.93 -5.19 0.88
CA ASP A 107 10.22 -5.76 2.03
C ASP A 107 9.08 -6.66 1.56
N ARG A 108 8.32 -6.24 0.55
CA ARG A 108 7.25 -7.02 -0.06
C ARG A 108 7.76 -8.33 -0.66
N VAL A 109 8.83 -8.28 -1.45
CA VAL A 109 9.44 -9.48 -2.03
C VAL A 109 9.90 -10.43 -0.93
N TRP A 110 10.59 -9.92 0.09
CA TRP A 110 11.06 -10.76 1.18
C TRP A 110 9.94 -11.38 1.99
N THR A 111 8.85 -10.64 2.22
CA THR A 111 7.66 -11.17 2.87
C THR A 111 6.99 -12.26 2.03
N MET A 112 6.88 -12.07 0.71
CA MET A 112 6.29 -13.06 -0.20
C MET A 112 7.09 -14.37 -0.27
N LEU A 113 8.40 -14.29 -0.08
CA LEU A 113 9.31 -15.44 -0.13
C LEU A 113 9.63 -16.03 1.25
N ASP A 114 8.98 -15.53 2.31
CA ASP A 114 9.23 -15.93 3.70
C ASP A 114 10.70 -15.78 4.15
N VAL A 115 11.43 -14.84 3.54
CA VAL A 115 12.84 -14.55 3.88
C VAL A 115 13.04 -13.17 4.52
N SER A 116 11.96 -12.51 4.93
CA SER A 116 12.11 -11.24 5.65
C SER A 116 12.85 -11.48 6.97
N PRO A 117 13.72 -10.54 7.40
CA PRO A 117 14.40 -10.67 8.68
C PRO A 117 13.45 -10.92 9.85
N MET A 118 12.23 -10.37 9.79
CA MET A 118 11.20 -10.65 10.79
C MET A 118 10.77 -12.12 10.76
N GLN A 119 10.41 -12.68 9.60
CA GLN A 119 10.02 -14.09 9.46
C GLN A 119 11.14 -15.04 9.89
N LEU A 120 12.38 -14.78 9.48
CA LEU A 120 13.53 -15.61 9.88
C LEU A 120 13.76 -15.60 11.39
N ILE A 121 13.51 -14.47 12.07
CA ILE A 121 13.52 -14.41 13.54
C ILE A 121 12.35 -15.19 14.15
N HIS A 122 11.17 -15.23 13.50
CA HIS A 122 10.00 -15.98 13.94
C HIS A 122 10.14 -17.49 13.77
N GLU A 123 10.71 -17.94 12.66
CA GLU A 123 10.88 -19.35 12.31
C GLU A 123 11.90 -20.09 13.18
N GLY A 124 12.51 -19.38 14.12
CA GLY A 124 13.42 -20.01 15.06
C GLY A 124 14.80 -20.18 14.45
N LEU A 125 15.44 -19.06 14.08
CA LEU A 125 16.86 -18.91 14.40
C LEU A 125 17.02 -19.08 15.93
N GLU A 126 17.02 -20.35 16.33
CA GLU A 126 17.11 -20.86 17.67
C GLU A 126 18.57 -20.95 18.08
N GLU A 127 18.82 -20.50 19.32
CA GLU A 127 20.08 -20.60 20.07
C GLU A 127 21.22 -19.65 19.66
N GLY A 128 20.97 -18.35 19.85
CA GLY A 128 22.03 -17.41 20.27
C GLY A 128 22.50 -16.39 19.24
N GLU A 129 21.96 -16.38 18.02
CA GLU A 129 22.25 -15.31 17.05
C GLU A 129 21.38 -14.07 17.31
N GLU A 130 22.02 -12.89 17.41
CA GLU A 130 21.33 -11.61 17.65
C GLU A 130 20.46 -11.14 16.46
N PHE A 131 20.81 -11.53 15.21
CA PHE A 131 20.11 -11.13 13.99
C PHE A 131 20.46 -12.07 12.82
N PRO A 132 19.52 -12.40 11.91
CA PRO A 132 19.77 -13.33 10.79
C PRO A 132 20.93 -12.90 9.88
N ASN A 133 21.56 -13.87 9.22
CA ASN A 133 22.67 -13.61 8.32
C ASN A 133 22.14 -13.15 6.95
N ILE A 134 22.82 -12.18 6.34
CA ILE A 134 22.48 -11.70 4.98
C ILE A 134 22.53 -12.81 3.92
N LEU A 135 23.25 -13.91 4.19
CA LEU A 135 23.25 -15.08 3.31
C LEU A 135 21.84 -15.65 3.07
N ASP A 136 20.92 -15.50 4.03
CA ASP A 136 19.54 -15.97 3.92
C ASP A 136 18.75 -15.14 2.89
N ALA A 137 19.05 -13.85 2.77
CA ALA A 137 18.49 -12.95 1.75
C ALA A 137 18.96 -13.24 0.32
N LYS A 138 20.05 -14.01 0.16
CA LYS A 138 20.61 -14.26 -1.19
C LYS A 138 19.66 -15.05 -2.08
N ARG A 139 18.78 -15.87 -1.49
CA ARG A 139 17.77 -16.63 -2.24
C ARG A 139 16.75 -15.71 -2.93
N ALA A 140 16.44 -14.57 -2.32
CA ALA A 140 15.52 -13.57 -2.86
C ALA A 140 16.22 -12.54 -3.77
N LYS A 141 17.51 -12.71 -4.07
CA LYS A 141 18.27 -11.72 -4.84
C LYS A 141 17.68 -11.49 -6.23
N GLU A 142 17.26 -12.56 -6.90
CA GLU A 142 16.72 -12.49 -8.26
C GLU A 142 15.35 -11.81 -8.28
N ASP A 143 14.45 -12.17 -7.36
CA ASP A 143 13.13 -11.54 -7.23
C ASP A 143 13.23 -10.06 -6.83
N VAL A 144 14.18 -9.71 -5.96
CA VAL A 144 14.44 -8.31 -5.60
C VAL A 144 14.92 -7.52 -6.83
N ILE A 145 15.79 -8.11 -7.65
CA ILE A 145 16.26 -7.47 -8.88
C ILE A 145 15.09 -7.25 -9.85
N LEU A 146 14.29 -8.29 -10.08
CA LEU A 146 13.14 -8.25 -10.98
C LEU A 146 12.19 -7.09 -10.62
N VAL A 147 11.84 -7.00 -9.33
CA VAL A 147 10.88 -6.00 -8.87
C VAL A 147 11.44 -4.58 -8.94
N ILE A 148 12.74 -4.38 -8.73
CA ILE A 148 13.33 -3.03 -8.71
C ILE A 148 13.72 -2.57 -10.12
N LEU A 149 14.19 -3.49 -10.98
CA LEU A 149 14.90 -3.18 -12.21
C LEU A 149 14.29 -3.84 -13.46
N GLY A 150 13.20 -4.58 -13.32
CA GLY A 150 12.46 -5.22 -14.42
C GLY A 150 13.04 -6.57 -14.89
N ASP A 151 12.34 -7.22 -15.81
CA ASP A 151 12.64 -8.60 -16.24
C ASP A 151 13.99 -8.74 -16.93
N HIS A 152 14.38 -7.74 -17.72
CA HIS A 152 15.65 -7.71 -18.46
C HIS A 152 16.89 -7.73 -17.57
N ALA A 153 16.73 -7.38 -16.30
CA ALA A 153 17.81 -7.39 -15.33
C ALA A 153 18.35 -8.80 -15.06
N LEU A 154 17.53 -9.85 -15.17
CA LEU A 154 17.98 -11.22 -14.94
C LEU A 154 18.93 -11.73 -16.03
N GLU A 155 18.69 -11.38 -17.29
CA GLU A 155 19.57 -11.81 -18.39
C GLU A 155 21.00 -11.30 -18.25
N LYS A 156 21.17 -10.21 -17.49
CA LYS A 156 22.43 -9.48 -17.34
C LYS A 156 22.92 -9.47 -15.89
N ASN A 157 22.27 -10.21 -14.98
CA ASN A 157 22.54 -10.21 -13.54
C ASN A 157 23.99 -10.61 -13.17
N ALA A 158 24.70 -11.26 -14.09
CA ALA A 158 26.10 -11.66 -13.96
C ALA A 158 27.12 -10.61 -14.45
N ARG A 159 26.70 -9.47 -15.01
CA ARG A 159 27.63 -8.38 -15.39
C ARG A 159 28.17 -7.71 -14.12
N GLY A 160 29.50 -7.64 -13.98
CA GLY A 160 30.18 -7.27 -12.73
C GLY A 160 29.62 -6.04 -12.01
N ASP A 161 29.59 -4.88 -12.66
CA ASP A 161 29.13 -3.64 -12.02
C ASP A 161 27.66 -3.71 -11.56
N PHE A 162 26.82 -4.40 -12.33
CA PHE A 162 25.40 -4.61 -12.01
C PHE A 162 25.21 -5.58 -10.84
N HIS A 163 26.02 -6.64 -10.79
CA HIS A 163 26.06 -7.59 -9.70
C HIS A 163 26.42 -6.92 -8.37
N ASP A 164 27.44 -6.05 -8.39
CA ASP A 164 27.95 -5.35 -7.21
C ASP A 164 26.97 -4.27 -6.71
N ALA A 165 26.34 -3.54 -7.63
CA ALA A 165 25.27 -2.60 -7.31
C ALA A 165 24.08 -3.30 -6.63
N THR A 166 23.62 -4.42 -7.21
CA THR A 166 22.55 -5.23 -6.61
C THR A 166 22.92 -5.73 -5.21
N ALA A 167 24.13 -6.28 -5.05
CA ALA A 167 24.59 -6.78 -3.75
C ALA A 167 24.60 -5.66 -2.71
N THR A 168 24.97 -4.45 -3.12
CA THR A 168 24.96 -3.25 -2.27
C THR A 168 23.54 -2.82 -1.89
N ILE A 169 22.58 -2.87 -2.82
CA ILE A 169 21.16 -2.58 -2.54
C ILE A 169 20.59 -3.54 -1.49
N ILE A 170 20.77 -4.85 -1.70
CA ILE A 170 20.32 -5.90 -0.77
C ILE A 170 20.97 -5.73 0.60
N HIS A 171 22.28 -5.47 0.64
CA HIS A 171 23.00 -5.24 1.88
C HIS A 171 22.46 -4.03 2.65
N HIS A 172 22.15 -2.93 1.95
CA HIS A 172 21.58 -1.76 2.60
C HIS A 172 20.16 -1.99 3.11
N ALA A 173 19.33 -2.73 2.38
CA ALA A 173 18.02 -3.14 2.87
C ALA A 173 18.14 -4.02 4.13
N TRP A 174 19.08 -4.95 4.14
CA TRP A 174 19.34 -5.83 5.29
C TRP A 174 19.81 -5.05 6.52
N GLU A 175 20.81 -4.17 6.35
CA GLU A 175 21.31 -3.31 7.42
C GLU A 175 20.24 -2.32 7.93
N ARG A 176 19.30 -1.89 7.08
CA ARG A 176 18.14 -1.10 7.51
C ARG A 176 17.28 -1.90 8.50
N HIS A 177 16.96 -3.17 8.18
CA HIS A 177 16.24 -4.04 9.10
C HIS A 177 17.03 -4.32 10.38
N ARG A 178 18.33 -4.58 10.28
CA ARG A 178 19.20 -4.77 11.46
C ARG A 178 19.18 -3.55 12.40
N LYS A 179 19.22 -2.33 11.84
CA LYS A 179 19.11 -1.09 12.62
C LYS A 179 17.72 -0.94 13.24
N ARG A 180 16.66 -1.25 12.50
CA ARG A 180 15.28 -1.25 13.01
C ARG A 180 15.11 -2.23 14.16
N PHE A 181 15.64 -3.44 14.04
CA PHE A 181 15.67 -4.46 15.09
C PHE A 181 16.41 -3.95 16.34
N LYS A 182 17.65 -3.48 16.21
CA LYS A 182 18.42 -2.93 17.35
C LYS A 182 17.73 -1.74 18.01
N HIS A 183 17.05 -0.91 17.23
CA HIS A 183 16.26 0.19 17.77
C HIS A 183 15.01 -0.31 18.51
N ALA A 184 14.30 -1.30 17.95
CA ALA A 184 13.17 -1.95 18.59
C ALA A 184 13.60 -2.58 19.92
N GLU A 185 14.70 -3.32 19.93
CA GLU A 185 15.28 -3.94 21.13
C GLU A 185 15.59 -2.92 22.23
N ARG A 186 16.32 -1.85 21.90
CA ARG A 186 16.66 -0.79 22.86
C ARG A 186 15.44 -0.03 23.38
N SER A 187 14.43 0.18 22.53
CA SER A 187 13.23 0.92 22.90
C SER A 187 12.15 0.05 23.57
N LEU A 188 12.25 -1.27 23.47
CA LEU A 188 11.24 -2.21 23.96
C LEU A 188 10.94 -2.07 25.46
N PRO A 189 11.93 -1.99 26.38
CA PRO A 189 11.64 -1.86 27.81
C PRO A 189 10.87 -0.59 28.14
N LYS A 190 11.23 0.53 27.50
CA LYS A 190 10.53 1.81 27.66
C LYS A 190 9.10 1.72 27.12
N LYS A 191 8.92 1.19 25.91
CA LYS A 191 7.59 1.02 25.29
C LYS A 191 6.67 0.12 26.13
N LYS A 192 7.22 -0.95 26.74
CA LYS A 192 6.49 -1.81 27.68
C LYS A 192 6.04 -1.03 28.92
N LEU A 193 6.95 -0.27 29.53
CA LEU A 193 6.64 0.54 30.71
C LEU A 193 5.59 1.61 30.38
N ASP A 194 5.76 2.35 29.28
CA ASP A 194 4.83 3.40 28.87
C ASP A 194 3.42 2.83 28.60
N ALA A 195 3.33 1.68 27.92
CA ALA A 195 2.05 0.99 27.70
C ALA A 195 1.43 0.51 29.02
N ALA A 196 2.22 -0.09 29.91
CA ALA A 196 1.74 -0.55 31.22
C ALA A 196 1.23 0.60 32.08
N VAL A 197 1.94 1.74 32.10
CA VAL A 197 1.53 2.95 32.82
C VAL A 197 0.25 3.53 32.25
N ALA A 198 0.12 3.60 30.92
CA ALA A 198 -1.09 4.10 30.27
C ALA A 198 -2.31 3.20 30.51
N VAL A 199 -2.14 1.88 30.45
CA VAL A 199 -3.20 0.91 30.79
C VAL A 199 -3.59 1.06 32.26
N LYS A 200 -2.61 1.11 33.15
CA LYS A 200 -2.85 1.28 34.59
C LYS A 200 -3.54 2.61 34.90
N ALA A 201 -3.24 3.68 34.18
CA ALA A 201 -3.94 4.96 34.34
C ALA A 201 -5.45 4.84 34.06
N ILE A 202 -5.84 4.04 33.06
CA ILE A 202 -7.25 3.72 32.78
C ILE A 202 -7.83 2.81 33.86
N GLU A 203 -7.06 1.83 34.34
CA GLU A 203 -7.48 0.95 35.44
C GLU A 203 -7.66 1.72 36.77
N ASP A 204 -6.85 2.71 37.07
CA ASP A 204 -6.94 3.43 38.35
C ASP A 204 -7.92 4.61 38.29
N ALA A 205 -8.28 5.07 37.09
CA ALA A 205 -9.20 6.20 36.94
C ALA A 205 -10.64 5.88 37.40
N GLU A 206 -11.22 6.88 38.07
CA GLU A 206 -12.64 6.90 38.41
C GLU A 206 -13.50 7.14 37.16
N VAL A 207 -13.02 8.00 36.26
CA VAL A 207 -13.65 8.35 34.97
C VAL A 207 -12.63 8.20 33.86
N VAL A 208 -12.98 7.45 32.82
CA VAL A 208 -12.13 7.28 31.63
C VAL A 208 -12.48 8.33 30.58
N THR A 209 -11.47 9.05 30.08
CA THR A 209 -11.60 10.13 29.08
C THR A 209 -11.08 9.69 27.71
N THR A 210 -11.52 10.36 26.63
CA THR A 210 -11.03 10.14 25.25
C THR A 210 -9.51 10.32 25.15
N ARG A 211 -8.95 11.32 25.83
CA ARG A 211 -7.50 11.56 25.90
C ARG A 211 -6.73 10.36 26.45
N MET A 212 -7.23 9.72 27.51
CA MET A 212 -6.60 8.51 28.07
C MET A 212 -6.65 7.35 27.09
N MET A 213 -7.78 7.21 26.37
CA MET A 213 -7.92 6.21 25.30
C MET A 213 -6.93 6.44 24.16
N ARG A 214 -6.71 7.70 23.75
CA ARG A 214 -5.69 8.05 22.74
C ARG A 214 -4.28 7.71 23.22
N GLU A 215 -3.93 8.08 24.46
CA GLU A 215 -2.59 7.80 25.00
C GLU A 215 -2.34 6.30 25.11
N VAL A 216 -3.29 5.53 25.64
CA VAL A 216 -3.10 4.07 25.75
C VAL A 216 -3.03 3.42 24.35
N THR A 217 -3.86 3.85 23.40
CA THR A 217 -3.84 3.34 22.01
C THR A 217 -2.48 3.61 21.37
N LYS A 218 -1.97 4.85 21.51
CA LYS A 218 -0.65 5.24 21.01
C LYS A 218 0.46 4.37 21.60
N HIS A 219 0.45 4.14 22.92
CA HIS A 219 1.51 3.37 23.58
C HIS A 219 1.41 1.86 23.27
N VAL A 220 0.20 1.29 23.23
CA VAL A 220 -0.03 -0.10 22.84
C VAL A 220 0.38 -0.33 21.38
N LYS A 221 0.02 0.57 20.46
CA LYS A 221 0.45 0.50 19.05
C LYS A 221 1.96 0.60 18.89
N ALA A 222 2.61 1.53 19.60
CA ALA A 222 4.07 1.65 19.58
C ALA A 222 4.77 0.40 20.12
N LEU A 223 4.18 -0.26 21.13
CA LEU A 223 4.63 -1.55 21.64
C LEU A 223 4.40 -2.67 20.62
N GLN A 224 3.25 -2.70 19.94
CA GLN A 224 2.90 -3.67 18.89
C GLN A 224 3.92 -3.68 17.76
N GLN A 225 4.25 -2.50 17.25
CA GLN A 225 5.27 -2.32 16.22
C GLN A 225 6.67 -2.75 16.66
N ALA A 226 6.99 -2.68 17.96
CA ALA A 226 8.26 -3.22 18.46
C ALA A 226 8.19 -4.75 18.60
N MET A 227 7.04 -5.27 19.05
CA MET A 227 6.81 -6.71 19.28
C MET A 227 6.71 -7.53 18.00
N THR A 228 6.52 -6.91 16.84
CA THR A 228 6.68 -7.61 15.54
C THR A 228 8.06 -8.22 15.40
N TRP A 229 9.08 -7.71 16.08
CA TRP A 229 10.44 -8.27 16.08
C TRP A 229 10.67 -9.35 17.13
N PHE A 230 9.77 -9.50 18.12
CA PHE A 230 9.98 -10.35 19.30
C PHE A 230 8.78 -11.29 19.51
N PRO A 231 8.57 -12.29 18.64
CA PRO A 231 7.41 -13.18 18.70
C PRO A 231 7.22 -13.89 20.04
N LYS A 232 8.32 -14.31 20.68
CA LYS A 232 8.30 -14.97 22.00
C LYS A 232 7.74 -14.10 23.12
N GLN A 233 7.61 -12.78 22.91
CA GLN A 233 7.11 -11.83 23.89
C GLN A 233 5.70 -11.28 23.54
N LYS A 234 5.04 -11.82 22.50
CA LYS A 234 3.72 -11.38 22.03
C LYS A 234 2.58 -11.61 23.05
N ASP A 235 2.75 -12.50 24.01
CA ASP A 235 1.72 -12.76 25.03
C ASP A 235 1.40 -11.52 25.87
N HIS A 236 2.41 -10.71 26.19
CA HIS A 236 2.23 -9.49 27.00
C HIS A 236 1.41 -8.41 26.28
N ILE A 237 1.55 -8.29 24.96
CA ILE A 237 0.78 -7.29 24.21
C ILE A 237 -0.66 -7.75 23.96
N THR A 238 -0.85 -9.05 23.74
CA THR A 238 -2.17 -9.66 23.58
C THR A 238 -3.08 -9.32 24.78
N GLU A 239 -2.50 -9.21 25.98
CA GLU A 239 -3.23 -8.80 27.18
C GLU A 239 -3.76 -7.36 27.09
N TYR A 240 -2.91 -6.40 26.69
CA TYR A 240 -3.26 -4.99 26.57
C TYR A 240 -4.22 -4.74 25.40
N GLU A 241 -4.03 -5.44 24.28
CA GLU A 241 -4.93 -5.39 23.13
C GLU A 241 -6.32 -5.90 23.49
N LYS A 242 -6.42 -7.07 24.16
CA LYS A 242 -7.70 -7.60 24.62
C LYS A 242 -8.39 -6.65 25.61
N PHE A 243 -7.64 -6.07 26.53
CA PHE A 243 -8.16 -5.06 27.46
C PHE A 243 -8.71 -3.85 26.71
N LEU A 244 -7.92 -3.24 25.81
CA LEU A 244 -8.34 -2.06 25.04
C LEU A 244 -9.55 -2.34 24.18
N LYS A 245 -9.54 -3.47 23.46
CA LYS A 245 -10.60 -3.88 22.56
C LYS A 245 -11.93 -3.94 23.30
N GLU A 246 -11.93 -4.54 24.48
CA GLU A 246 -13.12 -4.67 25.30
C GLU A 246 -13.61 -3.31 25.85
N VAL A 247 -12.68 -2.43 26.26
CA VAL A 247 -13.02 -1.06 26.69
C VAL A 247 -13.68 -0.28 25.55
N ILE A 248 -13.09 -0.29 24.36
CA ILE A 248 -13.57 0.46 23.20
C ILE A 248 -14.91 -0.10 22.71
N ILE A 249 -15.01 -1.41 22.46
CA ILE A 249 -16.23 -2.05 21.96
C ILE A 249 -17.39 -1.78 22.92
N THR A 250 -17.19 -2.00 24.23
CA THR A 250 -18.26 -1.83 25.21
C THR A 250 -18.69 -0.37 25.31
N ALA A 251 -17.75 0.59 25.23
CA ALA A 251 -18.08 2.01 25.22
C ALA A 251 -18.94 2.38 23.98
N VAL A 252 -18.51 1.97 22.78
CA VAL A 252 -19.21 2.27 21.52
C VAL A 252 -20.59 1.60 21.46
N VAL A 253 -20.69 0.33 21.89
CA VAL A 253 -21.96 -0.41 21.93
C VAL A 253 -22.96 0.25 22.86
N THR A 254 -22.50 0.71 24.03
CA THR A 254 -23.36 1.38 25.01
C THR A 254 -23.87 2.72 24.46
N GLU A 255 -23.02 3.48 23.78
CA GLU A 255 -23.38 4.77 23.21
C GLU A 255 -24.32 4.65 22.00
N ARG A 256 -23.95 3.80 21.03
CA ARG A 256 -24.73 3.63 19.79
C ARG A 256 -25.97 2.75 19.97
N LYS A 257 -26.21 2.21 21.17
CA LYS A 257 -27.30 1.27 21.49
C LYS A 257 -27.37 0.08 20.52
N VAL A 258 -26.22 -0.34 20.02
CA VAL A 258 -26.14 -1.48 19.09
C VAL A 258 -26.36 -2.77 19.90
N PRO A 259 -27.14 -3.74 19.41
CA PRO A 259 -27.26 -5.03 20.08
C PRO A 259 -25.88 -5.67 20.26
N LYS A 260 -25.54 -6.08 21.50
CA LYS A 260 -24.25 -6.69 21.83
C LYS A 260 -23.92 -7.89 20.92
N GLU A 261 -24.94 -8.63 20.48
CA GLU A 261 -24.77 -9.79 19.59
C GLU A 261 -24.20 -9.43 18.21
N LYS A 262 -24.31 -8.18 17.76
CA LYS A 262 -23.81 -7.75 16.44
C LYS A 262 -22.35 -7.31 16.44
N VAL A 263 -21.77 -7.07 17.62
CA VAL A 263 -20.40 -6.53 17.78
C VAL A 263 -19.52 -7.45 18.63
N ALA A 264 -20.13 -8.37 19.39
CA ALA A 264 -19.41 -9.33 20.19
C ALA A 264 -18.58 -10.27 19.30
N VAL A 265 -17.26 -10.08 19.36
CA VAL A 265 -16.29 -11.06 18.86
C VAL A 265 -16.37 -12.28 19.79
N GLU A 266 -16.82 -13.41 19.26
CA GLU A 266 -16.74 -14.72 19.92
C GLU A 266 -15.30 -14.94 20.39
N SER A 267 -15.07 -14.88 21.70
CA SER A 267 -13.74 -15.08 22.26
C SER A 267 -13.87 -15.47 23.73
N GLU A 268 -12.94 -16.30 24.18
CA GLU A 268 -12.89 -16.84 25.55
C GLU A 268 -12.89 -15.75 26.64
N ASP A 269 -13.50 -16.07 27.78
CA ASP A 269 -13.65 -15.21 28.96
C ASP A 269 -12.32 -15.07 29.72
N THR A 270 -11.44 -14.20 29.24
CA THR A 270 -10.12 -13.96 29.85
C THR A 270 -10.18 -12.90 30.97
N PRO A 271 -9.29 -12.96 31.98
CA PRO A 271 -9.23 -11.95 33.05
C PRO A 271 -9.12 -10.51 32.53
N SER A 272 -8.39 -10.29 31.44
CA SER A 272 -8.19 -8.98 30.83
C SER A 272 -9.47 -8.41 30.22
N ARG A 273 -10.35 -9.27 29.66
CA ARG A 273 -11.67 -8.86 29.18
C ARG A 273 -12.58 -8.47 30.34
N LYS A 274 -12.61 -9.24 31.43
CA LYS A 274 -13.38 -8.86 32.63
C LYS A 274 -12.97 -7.50 33.17
N ARG A 275 -11.67 -7.23 33.23
CA ARG A 275 -11.14 -5.91 33.63
C ARG A 275 -11.55 -4.83 32.63
N GLY A 276 -11.41 -5.06 31.33
CA GLY A 276 -11.80 -4.12 30.29
C GLY A 276 -13.30 -3.78 30.32
N ALA A 277 -14.17 -4.77 30.41
CA ALA A 277 -15.62 -4.59 30.50
C ALA A 277 -16.04 -3.80 31.76
N ALA A 278 -15.42 -4.09 32.91
CA ALA A 278 -15.66 -3.33 34.14
C ALA A 278 -15.24 -1.86 34.02
N ARG A 279 -14.20 -1.58 33.21
CA ARG A 279 -13.72 -0.21 32.96
C ARG A 279 -14.53 0.53 31.92
N ALA A 280 -15.07 -0.16 30.93
CA ALA A 280 -15.96 0.44 29.95
C ALA A 280 -17.19 1.12 30.59
N GLN A 281 -17.70 0.56 31.69
CA GLN A 281 -18.82 1.16 32.44
C GLN A 281 -18.46 2.51 33.08
N LYS A 282 -17.17 2.79 33.27
CA LYS A 282 -16.65 4.05 33.82
C LYS A 282 -16.26 5.07 32.75
N VAL A 283 -16.39 4.71 31.48
CA VAL A 283 -16.26 5.67 30.39
C VAL A 283 -17.45 6.60 30.46
N ARG A 284 -17.21 7.89 30.70
CA ARG A 284 -18.30 8.86 30.77
C ARG A 284 -18.90 9.05 29.38
N ILE A 285 -20.01 8.39 29.16
CA ILE A 285 -20.92 8.55 28.00
C ILE A 285 -21.28 10.04 27.80
N ALA A 286 -21.52 10.78 28.89
CA ALA A 286 -21.82 12.21 28.81
C ALA A 286 -20.66 13.07 28.25
N SER A 287 -19.40 12.61 28.32
CA SER A 287 -18.27 13.26 27.63
C SER A 287 -17.99 12.68 26.24
N LEU A 288 -18.69 11.63 25.83
CA LEU A 288 -18.75 11.12 24.45
C LEU A 288 -19.99 11.62 23.70
N ALA A 289 -20.79 12.48 24.32
CA ALA A 289 -22.06 12.95 23.79
C ALA A 289 -21.91 13.81 22.52
N ALA A 290 -20.71 14.33 22.25
CA ALA A 290 -20.41 14.89 20.94
C ALA A 290 -20.21 13.73 19.96
N ALA A 291 -21.04 13.64 18.92
CA ALA A 291 -20.99 12.56 17.93
C ALA A 291 -19.57 12.30 17.38
N GLY A 292 -18.72 13.33 17.31
CA GLY A 292 -17.32 13.22 16.89
C GLY A 292 -16.43 12.38 17.82
N ASP A 293 -16.65 12.38 19.14
CA ASP A 293 -15.81 11.62 20.08
C ASP A 293 -16.02 10.09 19.92
N VAL A 294 -17.23 9.68 19.55
CA VAL A 294 -17.57 8.26 19.29
C VAL A 294 -16.95 7.80 17.98
N GLU A 295 -17.05 8.62 16.94
CA GLU A 295 -16.43 8.34 15.65
C GLU A 295 -14.91 8.30 15.76
N GLU A 296 -14.32 9.17 16.59
CA GLU A 296 -12.90 9.17 16.84
C GLU A 296 -12.44 7.91 17.60
N ILE A 297 -13.16 7.50 18.66
CA ILE A 297 -12.86 6.24 19.36
C ILE A 297 -12.99 5.04 18.40
N TRP A 298 -13.97 5.09 17.51
CA TRP A 298 -14.13 4.07 16.48
C TRP A 298 -12.97 4.09 15.47
N ALA A 299 -12.51 5.27 15.04
CA ALA A 299 -11.35 5.40 14.19
C ALA A 299 -10.08 4.85 14.88
N LEU A 300 -9.90 5.09 16.18
CA LEU A 300 -8.81 4.51 16.97
C LEU A 300 -8.90 2.98 17.02
N TYR A 301 -10.12 2.43 17.10
CA TYR A 301 -10.34 0.98 17.01
C TYR A 301 -9.93 0.44 15.65
N LEU A 302 -10.42 1.03 14.56
CA LEU A 302 -10.05 0.63 13.20
C LEU A 302 -8.53 0.69 13.02
N GLN A 303 -7.90 1.77 13.49
CA GLN A 303 -6.46 2.00 13.40
C GLN A 303 -5.61 0.99 14.19
N LEU A 304 -6.13 0.43 15.28
CA LEU A 304 -5.41 -0.50 16.15
C LEU A 304 -5.67 -1.96 15.79
N PHE A 305 -6.89 -2.29 15.32
CA PHE A 305 -7.35 -3.68 15.18
C PHE A 305 -7.71 -4.11 13.75
N GLU A 306 -8.01 -3.17 12.84
CA GLU A 306 -8.41 -3.50 11.47
C GLU A 306 -7.36 -3.09 10.42
N THR A 307 -6.54 -2.08 10.70
CA THR A 307 -5.43 -1.74 9.80
C THR A 307 -4.29 -2.74 9.95
N GLU A 308 -4.03 -3.54 8.92
CA GLU A 308 -2.87 -4.42 8.87
C GLU A 308 -1.57 -3.61 9.05
N LEU A 309 -0.59 -4.17 9.76
CA LEU A 309 0.69 -3.51 10.03
C LEU A 309 1.47 -3.13 8.75
N GLY A 310 1.13 -3.74 7.61
CA GLY A 310 1.68 -3.39 6.28
C GLY A 310 0.89 -2.33 5.50
N GLN A 311 -0.31 -1.97 5.95
CA GLN A 311 -1.14 -0.90 5.37
C GLN A 311 -1.03 0.41 6.14
N LEU A 312 -0.45 0.37 7.33
CA LEU A 312 -0.01 1.57 8.02
C LEU A 312 1.24 2.08 7.30
N GLU A 313 1.05 3.09 6.44
CA GLU A 313 2.12 4.01 6.12
C GLU A 313 2.87 4.32 7.43
N VAL A 314 4.18 4.08 7.44
CA VAL A 314 5.04 4.53 8.52
C VAL A 314 4.66 6.00 8.73
N PRO A 315 4.20 6.43 9.93
CA PRO A 315 3.78 7.81 10.11
C PRO A 315 4.97 8.68 9.81
N HIS A 316 4.98 9.23 8.59
CA HIS A 316 5.90 10.24 8.17
C HIS A 316 5.33 11.48 8.84
N VAL A 317 5.85 11.78 10.04
CA VAL A 317 5.60 13.07 10.68
C VAL A 317 6.34 14.10 9.85
N GLU A 318 5.70 14.60 8.79
CA GLU A 318 6.06 15.82 8.10
C GLU A 318 4.76 16.62 7.87
N ASP A 319 4.67 17.76 8.56
CA ASP A 319 3.57 18.72 8.67
C ASP A 319 3.28 19.51 7.36
N ASP A 320 3.34 18.90 6.18
CA ASP A 320 3.09 19.61 4.92
C ASP A 320 2.07 18.86 4.03
N GLU A 321 0.86 18.63 4.56
CA GLU A 321 -0.31 18.48 3.68
C GLU A 321 -0.67 19.87 3.18
N ASP A 322 -0.24 20.21 1.97
CA ASP A 322 -0.72 21.39 1.24
C ASP A 322 -2.24 21.20 0.99
N PRO A 323 -3.12 22.04 1.56
CA PRO A 323 -4.57 21.89 1.44
C PRO A 323 -5.12 22.23 0.04
N SER A 324 -4.25 22.43 -0.95
CA SER A 324 -4.57 22.96 -2.28
C SER A 324 -5.53 22.09 -3.11
N GLY A 325 -5.67 20.79 -2.81
CA GLY A 325 -6.62 19.91 -3.52
C GLY A 325 -8.07 19.97 -3.03
N TRP A 326 -8.32 20.49 -1.82
CA TRP A 326 -9.67 20.46 -1.22
C TRP A 326 -10.57 21.58 -1.75
N GLU A 327 -9.99 22.76 -2.01
CA GLU A 327 -10.73 23.88 -2.62
C GLU A 327 -11.12 23.56 -4.06
N ASP A 328 -10.28 22.86 -4.83
CA ASP A 328 -10.63 22.41 -6.18
C ASP A 328 -11.76 21.37 -6.14
N TRP A 329 -11.78 20.48 -5.15
CA TRP A 329 -12.85 19.48 -4.98
C TRP A 329 -14.20 20.08 -4.55
N GLU A 330 -14.21 21.08 -3.66
CA GLU A 330 -15.47 21.74 -3.25
C GLU A 330 -16.00 22.74 -4.29
N ASN A 331 -15.11 23.39 -5.06
CA ASN A 331 -15.49 24.40 -6.05
C ASN A 331 -15.72 23.82 -7.45
N SER A 332 -15.17 22.65 -7.77
CA SER A 332 -15.53 21.90 -8.97
C SER A 332 -16.85 21.16 -8.71
N SER A 333 -17.97 21.82 -8.98
CA SER A 333 -19.27 21.13 -9.17
C SER A 333 -19.27 20.32 -10.48
N GLU A 334 -18.10 19.82 -10.88
CA GLU A 334 -17.86 19.23 -12.18
C GLU A 334 -18.41 17.81 -12.16
N ASP A 335 -19.08 17.45 -13.25
CA ASP A 335 -19.62 16.12 -13.47
C ASP A 335 -18.56 15.06 -13.15
N LEU A 336 -18.87 14.12 -12.25
CA LEU A 336 -18.03 12.96 -11.90
C LEU A 336 -17.89 11.95 -13.07
N GLY A 337 -18.13 12.39 -14.30
CA GLY A 337 -18.08 11.62 -15.53
C GLY A 337 -19.32 10.78 -15.80
N VAL A 338 -20.43 11.03 -15.12
CA VAL A 338 -21.66 10.23 -15.22
C VAL A 338 -22.81 10.99 -15.88
N ASP A 339 -22.76 12.32 -15.95
CA ASP A 339 -23.86 13.13 -16.47
C ASP A 339 -24.12 12.89 -17.96
N GLY A 340 -23.07 12.62 -18.74
CA GLY A 340 -23.22 12.23 -20.15
C GLY A 340 -24.04 10.95 -20.37
N TRP A 341 -24.16 10.11 -19.33
CA TRP A 341 -24.76 8.78 -19.40
C TRP A 341 -26.10 8.69 -18.63
N ARG A 342 -26.42 9.66 -17.76
CA ARG A 342 -27.57 9.60 -16.85
C ARG A 342 -28.94 9.70 -17.55
N GLU A 343 -28.99 10.19 -18.78
CA GLU A 343 -30.24 10.32 -19.55
C GLU A 343 -30.52 9.08 -20.42
N MET A 344 -29.54 8.17 -20.55
CA MET A 344 -29.70 6.96 -21.35
C MET A 344 -30.54 5.91 -20.60
N ASP A 345 -31.48 5.30 -21.30
CA ASP A 345 -32.23 4.17 -20.75
C ASP A 345 -31.37 2.89 -20.70
N ASN A 346 -31.81 1.91 -19.90
CA ASN A 346 -31.06 0.68 -19.70
C ASN A 346 -30.92 -0.17 -20.98
N GLY A 347 -31.88 -0.10 -21.90
CA GLY A 347 -31.81 -0.79 -23.18
C GLY A 347 -30.70 -0.21 -24.06
N THR A 348 -30.64 1.10 -24.16
CA THR A 348 -29.59 1.84 -24.89
C THR A 348 -28.20 1.56 -24.29
N LEU A 349 -28.05 1.62 -22.97
CA LEU A 349 -26.77 1.32 -22.31
C LEU A 349 -26.31 -0.13 -22.54
N ASN A 350 -27.22 -1.10 -22.45
CA ASN A 350 -26.88 -2.51 -22.71
C ASN A 350 -26.50 -2.76 -24.17
N HIS A 351 -27.10 -2.02 -25.10
CA HIS A 351 -26.72 -2.09 -26.51
C HIS A 351 -25.32 -1.53 -26.75
N LEU A 352 -25.02 -0.34 -26.20
CA LEU A 352 -23.71 0.31 -26.31
C LEU A 352 -22.59 -0.52 -25.69
N LEU A 353 -22.82 -1.10 -24.51
CA LEU A 353 -21.85 -1.94 -23.81
C LEU A 353 -21.73 -3.37 -24.40
N GLN A 354 -22.53 -3.70 -25.42
CA GLN A 354 -22.64 -5.05 -25.99
C GLN A 354 -22.93 -6.12 -24.94
N PHE A 355 -23.90 -5.85 -24.07
CA PHE A 355 -24.36 -6.73 -22.99
C PHE A 355 -25.69 -7.40 -23.35
N PRO A 356 -25.70 -8.45 -24.21
CA PRO A 356 -26.93 -9.13 -24.58
C PRO A 356 -27.57 -9.76 -23.35
N GLY A 357 -28.80 -9.35 -23.03
CA GLY A 357 -29.51 -9.78 -21.83
C GLY A 357 -29.10 -9.07 -20.54
N GLY A 358 -28.45 -7.89 -20.63
CA GLY A 358 -28.18 -7.03 -19.49
C GLY A 358 -26.91 -7.38 -18.70
N LYS A 359 -26.02 -8.21 -19.26
CA LYS A 359 -24.75 -8.59 -18.63
C LYS A 359 -23.68 -8.92 -19.68
N PRO A 360 -22.39 -8.95 -19.30
CA PRO A 360 -21.34 -9.51 -20.15
C PRO A 360 -21.56 -10.99 -20.44
N MET A 361 -21.09 -11.45 -21.60
CA MET A 361 -21.30 -12.82 -22.06
C MET A 361 -20.72 -13.89 -21.11
N LEU A 362 -19.57 -13.60 -20.49
CA LEU A 362 -18.86 -14.56 -19.62
C LEU A 362 -19.41 -14.62 -18.18
N PHE A 363 -20.34 -13.74 -17.82
CA PHE A 363 -20.94 -13.76 -16.49
C PHE A 363 -21.93 -14.91 -16.38
N THR A 364 -22.09 -15.50 -15.19
CA THR A 364 -23.11 -16.51 -14.95
C THR A 364 -24.50 -15.96 -15.31
N GLU A 365 -25.36 -16.81 -15.88
CA GLU A 365 -26.70 -16.36 -16.29
C GLU A 365 -27.61 -16.05 -15.11
N PHE A 366 -27.36 -16.72 -13.98
CA PHE A 366 -28.15 -16.60 -12.77
C PHE A 366 -27.28 -16.17 -11.58
N ARG A 367 -27.91 -15.50 -10.62
CA ARG A 367 -27.37 -15.25 -9.28
C ARG A 367 -28.33 -15.81 -8.23
N SER A 368 -27.77 -16.22 -7.09
CA SER A 368 -28.56 -16.70 -5.96
C SER A 368 -29.13 -15.53 -5.15
N LYS A 369 -30.40 -15.64 -4.75
CA LYS A 369 -31.07 -14.69 -3.83
C LYS A 369 -30.59 -14.88 -2.39
N SER A 370 -30.23 -16.11 -2.01
CA SER A 370 -29.72 -16.44 -0.68
C SER A 370 -28.22 -16.18 -0.50
N GLY A 371 -27.51 -15.75 -1.54
CA GLY A 371 -26.09 -15.42 -1.48
C GLY A 371 -25.15 -16.60 -1.73
N LEU A 372 -25.62 -17.69 -2.35
CA LEU A 372 -24.75 -18.80 -2.75
C LEU A 372 -23.65 -18.33 -3.71
N CYS A 373 -22.44 -18.84 -3.49
CA CYS A 373 -21.27 -18.52 -4.28
C CYS A 373 -21.05 -19.59 -5.36
N ALA A 374 -20.84 -19.17 -6.61
CA ALA A 374 -20.60 -20.09 -7.73
C ALA A 374 -19.27 -20.87 -7.61
N TRP A 375 -18.35 -20.37 -6.78
CA TRP A 375 -17.02 -20.94 -6.55
C TRP A 375 -17.00 -22.11 -5.56
N GLU A 376 -18.08 -22.32 -4.80
CA GLU A 376 -18.15 -23.36 -3.76
C GLU A 376 -18.73 -24.67 -4.32
N ASP A 377 -18.11 -25.33 -5.29
CA ASP A 377 -18.50 -26.65 -5.87
C ASP A 377 -20.01 -26.84 -6.21
N MET A 378 -20.75 -25.73 -6.28
CA MET A 378 -22.21 -25.67 -6.38
C MET A 378 -22.65 -25.02 -7.67
N SER A 379 -21.74 -24.88 -8.64
CA SER A 379 -21.99 -24.34 -9.98
C SER A 379 -23.18 -25.02 -10.67
N LYS A 380 -23.40 -26.32 -10.43
CA LYS A 380 -24.57 -27.08 -10.92
C LYS A 380 -25.93 -26.57 -10.42
N LYS A 381 -25.95 -25.74 -9.37
CA LYS A 381 -27.18 -25.15 -8.80
C LYS A 381 -27.58 -23.83 -9.45
N PHE A 382 -26.72 -23.24 -10.28
CA PHE A 382 -26.96 -21.97 -10.98
C PHE A 382 -27.71 -22.19 -12.31
N VAL A 383 -28.89 -22.79 -12.20
CA VAL A 383 -29.79 -23.11 -13.33
C VAL A 383 -31.15 -22.47 -13.13
N LYS A 384 -31.89 -22.26 -14.23
CA LYS A 384 -33.19 -21.56 -14.23
C LYS A 384 -34.25 -22.23 -13.35
N GLU A 385 -34.17 -23.55 -13.21
CA GLU A 385 -35.14 -24.38 -12.48
C GLU A 385 -34.99 -24.25 -10.95
N ASN A 386 -33.94 -23.60 -10.46
CA ASN A 386 -33.73 -23.39 -9.03
C ASN A 386 -34.48 -22.13 -8.55
N ASN A 387 -35.43 -22.29 -7.63
CA ASN A 387 -36.24 -21.19 -7.09
C ASN A 387 -35.42 -20.10 -6.38
N ASP A 388 -34.22 -20.44 -5.91
CA ASP A 388 -33.28 -19.49 -5.30
C ASP A 388 -32.49 -18.68 -6.34
N MET A 389 -32.59 -19.01 -7.62
CA MET A 389 -31.88 -18.33 -8.69
C MET A 389 -32.74 -17.24 -9.33
N GLU A 390 -32.12 -16.10 -9.63
CA GLU A 390 -32.68 -15.06 -10.46
C GLU A 390 -31.73 -14.72 -11.60
N GLN A 391 -32.29 -14.34 -12.75
CA GLN A 391 -31.49 -13.97 -13.90
C GLN A 391 -30.64 -12.75 -13.54
N LEU A 392 -29.32 -12.89 -13.72
CA LEU A 392 -28.39 -11.81 -13.46
C LEU A 392 -28.55 -10.78 -14.57
N SER A 393 -29.03 -9.59 -14.20
CA SER A 393 -29.00 -8.40 -15.05
C SER A 393 -28.38 -7.27 -14.26
N LEU A 394 -27.63 -6.43 -14.96
CA LEU A 394 -27.15 -5.20 -14.40
C LEU A 394 -28.29 -4.23 -14.12
N LEU A 395 -28.12 -3.51 -13.02
CA LEU A 395 -28.91 -2.34 -12.71
C LEU A 395 -28.43 -1.17 -13.57
N TRP A 396 -29.35 -0.26 -13.86
CA TRP A 396 -29.09 0.90 -14.71
C TRP A 396 -27.83 1.70 -14.29
N HIS A 397 -27.68 2.00 -12.99
CA HIS A 397 -26.52 2.74 -12.48
C HIS A 397 -25.19 1.97 -12.59
N GLN A 398 -25.24 0.64 -12.71
CA GLN A 398 -24.06 -0.19 -12.95
C GLN A 398 -23.63 -0.06 -14.41
N CYS A 399 -24.59 -0.09 -15.35
CA CYS A 399 -24.33 0.17 -16.75
C CYS A 399 -23.79 1.59 -16.98
N VAL A 400 -24.41 2.60 -16.36
CA VAL A 400 -23.91 4.00 -16.40
C VAL A 400 -22.48 4.07 -15.90
N GLY A 401 -22.17 3.43 -14.78
CA GLY A 401 -20.81 3.41 -14.23
C GLY A 401 -19.80 2.76 -15.17
N VAL A 402 -20.13 1.63 -15.80
CA VAL A 402 -19.23 0.99 -16.77
C VAL A 402 -19.04 1.86 -18.00
N ALA A 403 -20.11 2.46 -18.53
CA ALA A 403 -20.02 3.36 -19.68
C ALA A 403 -19.15 4.58 -19.39
N ALA A 404 -19.31 5.20 -18.21
CA ALA A 404 -18.46 6.30 -17.74
C ALA A 404 -16.98 5.90 -17.64
N ILE A 405 -16.68 4.70 -17.13
CA ILE A 405 -15.29 4.20 -17.03
C ILE A 405 -14.69 4.01 -18.44
N VAL A 406 -15.47 3.47 -19.38
CA VAL A 406 -15.04 3.27 -20.78
C VAL A 406 -14.86 4.63 -21.49
N ASP A 407 -15.75 5.57 -21.27
CA ASP A 407 -15.63 6.92 -21.82
C ASP A 407 -14.38 7.64 -21.30
N LYS A 408 -14.12 7.53 -20.00
CA LYS A 408 -12.99 8.20 -19.35
C LYS A 408 -11.62 7.62 -19.71
N ILE A 409 -11.52 6.32 -19.99
CA ILE A 409 -10.23 5.68 -20.35
C ILE A 409 -9.97 5.68 -21.86
N TRP A 410 -10.99 5.59 -22.73
CA TRP A 410 -10.78 5.47 -24.18
C TRP A 410 -11.20 6.68 -24.99
N LEU A 411 -12.15 7.50 -24.51
CA LEU A 411 -12.76 8.58 -25.30
C LEU A 411 -12.40 9.98 -24.80
N SER A 412 -11.84 10.09 -23.59
CA SER A 412 -11.33 11.37 -23.09
C SER A 412 -10.13 11.77 -23.93
N ASN A 413 -10.27 12.87 -24.68
CA ASN A 413 -9.19 13.45 -25.47
C ASN A 413 -7.93 13.52 -24.61
N GLU A 414 -6.91 12.75 -24.98
CA GLU A 414 -5.65 12.68 -24.25
C GLU A 414 -5.10 14.10 -24.05
N THR A 415 -5.23 14.65 -22.85
CA THR A 415 -4.38 15.76 -22.45
C THR A 415 -2.99 15.19 -22.30
N GLU A 416 -2.06 15.62 -23.15
CA GLU A 416 -0.67 15.17 -23.21
C GLU A 416 -0.08 14.98 -21.79
N GLY A 417 0.12 13.73 -21.37
CA GLY A 417 0.96 13.40 -20.21
C GLY A 417 0.37 12.49 -19.14
N ASP A 418 -0.95 12.38 -18.99
CA ASP A 418 -1.56 11.63 -17.89
C ASP A 418 -2.49 10.52 -18.37
N ILE A 419 -2.23 9.28 -17.93
CA ILE A 419 -3.22 8.20 -17.99
C ILE A 419 -4.12 8.39 -16.76
N PRO A 420 -5.39 8.79 -16.91
CA PRO A 420 -6.24 9.02 -15.76
C PRO A 420 -6.52 7.70 -15.04
N GLY A 421 -6.03 7.57 -13.81
CA GLY A 421 -6.58 6.59 -12.88
C GLY A 421 -8.04 6.94 -12.60
N ILE A 422 -8.95 5.97 -12.68
CA ILE A 422 -10.37 6.21 -12.37
C ILE A 422 -10.64 5.86 -10.92
N LEU A 423 -11.19 6.84 -10.18
CA LEU A 423 -11.68 6.63 -8.82
C LEU A 423 -13.21 6.42 -8.84
N ILE A 424 -13.67 5.27 -8.35
CA ILE A 424 -15.10 4.94 -8.24
C ILE A 424 -15.58 5.24 -6.81
N THR A 425 -16.28 6.35 -6.63
CA THR A 425 -16.70 6.88 -5.32
C THR A 425 -18.15 6.58 -4.93
N ASP A 426 -18.84 5.67 -5.64
CA ASP A 426 -20.23 5.34 -5.30
C ASP A 426 -20.38 4.83 -3.84
N GLU A 427 -21.57 4.96 -3.26
CA GLU A 427 -21.89 4.47 -1.92
C GLU A 427 -21.61 2.95 -1.73
N VAL A 428 -21.44 2.52 -0.48
CA VAL A 428 -21.23 1.10 -0.16
C VAL A 428 -22.50 0.29 -0.47
N GLY A 429 -22.34 -0.87 -1.10
CA GLY A 429 -23.46 -1.78 -1.42
C GLY A 429 -24.06 -1.61 -2.81
N VAL A 430 -23.64 -0.62 -3.61
CA VAL A 430 -24.16 -0.37 -4.98
C VAL A 430 -23.54 -1.27 -6.06
N GLY A 431 -22.66 -2.20 -5.68
CA GLY A 431 -22.06 -3.18 -6.58
C GLY A 431 -20.82 -2.69 -7.35
N LYS A 432 -19.92 -1.94 -6.71
CA LYS A 432 -18.65 -1.46 -7.31
C LYS A 432 -17.78 -2.60 -7.89
N THR A 433 -17.73 -3.73 -7.20
CA THR A 433 -17.00 -4.94 -7.67
C THR A 433 -17.51 -5.42 -9.02
N VAL A 434 -18.82 -5.36 -9.24
CA VAL A 434 -19.46 -5.76 -10.50
C VAL A 434 -19.02 -4.81 -11.62
N LYS A 435 -19.02 -3.49 -11.36
CA LYS A 435 -18.57 -2.48 -12.35
C LYS A 435 -17.12 -2.74 -12.81
N VAL A 436 -16.20 -3.01 -11.87
CA VAL A 436 -14.77 -3.27 -12.19
C VAL A 436 -14.56 -4.59 -12.96
N GLN A 437 -15.26 -5.66 -12.57
CA GLN A 437 -15.15 -6.94 -13.28
C GLN A 437 -15.65 -6.83 -14.73
N GLN A 438 -16.68 -6.02 -14.95
CA GLN A 438 -17.27 -5.80 -16.27
C GLN A 438 -16.39 -4.96 -17.15
N PHE A 439 -15.86 -3.89 -16.57
CA PHE A 439 -14.87 -3.06 -17.20
C PHE A 439 -13.72 -3.88 -17.79
N ARG A 440 -13.14 -4.78 -16.99
CA ARG A 440 -12.07 -5.69 -17.43
C ARG A 440 -12.47 -6.56 -18.62
N TRP A 441 -13.73 -6.93 -18.73
CA TRP A 441 -14.24 -7.71 -19.85
C TRP A 441 -14.34 -6.88 -21.13
N VAL A 442 -14.91 -5.67 -21.04
CA VAL A 442 -14.97 -4.73 -22.18
C VAL A 442 -13.55 -4.42 -22.69
N SER A 443 -12.58 -4.35 -21.79
CA SER A 443 -11.17 -4.06 -22.07
C SER A 443 -10.33 -5.25 -22.59
N GLY A 444 -10.87 -6.48 -22.57
CA GLY A 444 -10.09 -7.70 -22.78
C GLY A 444 -9.64 -7.90 -24.24
N PRO A 445 -8.53 -8.63 -24.50
CA PRO A 445 -8.01 -8.85 -25.86
C PRO A 445 -8.98 -9.47 -26.86
N GLY A 446 -10.06 -10.11 -26.38
CA GLY A 446 -11.10 -10.72 -27.21
C GLY A 446 -12.16 -9.76 -27.76
N SER A 447 -12.21 -8.50 -27.31
CA SER A 447 -13.18 -7.49 -27.79
C SER A 447 -12.65 -6.64 -28.96
N ARG A 448 -11.35 -6.69 -29.28
CA ARG A 448 -10.70 -5.93 -30.39
C ARG A 448 -11.04 -6.40 -31.81
N LEU A 449 -12.03 -7.28 -32.00
CA LEU A 449 -12.52 -7.65 -33.32
C LEU A 449 -13.83 -6.92 -33.61
N ARG A 450 -13.73 -5.63 -33.95
CA ARG A 450 -14.65 -4.83 -34.81
C ARG A 450 -14.45 -3.32 -34.59
N GLU A 451 -13.32 -2.79 -35.05
CA GLU A 451 -13.16 -1.35 -35.29
C GLU A 451 -13.41 -0.97 -36.76
N GLU A 452 -13.74 -1.93 -37.64
CA GLU A 452 -14.00 -1.67 -39.07
C GLU A 452 -15.48 -1.41 -39.44
N GLU A 453 -16.39 -1.32 -38.48
CA GLU A 453 -17.80 -0.96 -38.75
C GLU A 453 -18.38 0.01 -37.70
N ILE A 454 -17.82 1.23 -37.61
CA ILE A 454 -18.52 2.43 -37.12
C ILE A 454 -18.15 3.61 -38.04
#